data_AF-A0A534Q0N4-F1
#
_entry.id   AF-A0A534Q0N4-F1
#
_cell.length_a   1.000
_cell.length_b   1.000
_cell.length_c   1.000
_cell.angle_alpha   90.00
_cell.angle_beta   90.00
_cell.angle_gamma   90.00
#
_symmetry.space_group_name_H-M   'P 1'
#
loop_
_entity.id
_entity.type
_entity.pdbx_description
1 polymer ?
#
loop_
_entity_poly.entity_id
_entity_poly.type
_entity_poly.pdbx_seq_one_letter_code
_entity_poly.pdbx_strand_id
1 'polypeptide(L)'
;MLGLNLAGRRPRNPGWNQWPEIVWTDASHGRWLGDLPHSWVGATFLHAIRTALVYERASDQALVLAAGVPAAWLATGEPLRVARLSTWWGPLDYELRRTASGLHVRIGGLRSPPPGGVVLAPPDVDPVTVRELPADFEVQANE
;
A
#
# COMPACT_ATOMS: atom_id res chain seq x y z
N MET A 1 -9.43 -2.05 -11.51
CA MET A 1 -8.13 -2.39 -12.13
C MET A 1 -7.32 -3.43 -11.35
N LEU A 2 -7.18 -3.32 -10.02
CA LEU A 2 -6.40 -4.27 -9.22
C LEU A 2 -6.87 -5.73 -9.38
N GLY A 3 -8.16 -5.99 -9.26
CA GLY A 3 -8.73 -7.34 -9.40
C GLY A 3 -8.47 -7.97 -10.78
N LEU A 4 -8.56 -7.17 -11.85
CA LEU A 4 -8.23 -7.62 -13.21
C LEU A 4 -6.76 -8.04 -13.33
N ASN A 5 -5.83 -7.22 -12.80
CA ASN A 5 -4.40 -7.52 -12.81
C ASN A 5 -4.04 -8.77 -11.99
N LEU A 6 -4.66 -8.95 -10.82
CA LEU A 6 -4.45 -10.14 -9.98
C LEU A 6 -5.02 -11.42 -10.62
N ALA A 7 -6.15 -11.31 -11.31
CA ALA A 7 -6.75 -12.42 -12.07
C ALA A 7 -5.99 -12.74 -13.38
N GLY A 8 -5.24 -11.78 -13.90
CA GLY A 8 -4.46 -11.87 -15.14
C GLY A 8 -3.19 -12.74 -15.05
N ARG A 9 -2.77 -13.16 -13.86
CA ARG A 9 -1.51 -13.92 -13.66
C ARG A 9 -1.48 -15.26 -14.41
N ARG A 10 -0.32 -15.64 -14.94
CA ARG A 10 -0.11 -16.85 -15.76
C ARG A 10 1.27 -17.49 -15.54
N PRO A 11 1.41 -18.82 -15.75
CA PRO A 11 0.31 -19.81 -15.82
C PRO A 11 -0.44 -19.89 -14.47
N ARG A 12 -1.70 -20.37 -14.44
CA ARG A 12 -2.47 -20.48 -13.17
C ARG A 12 -2.06 -21.69 -12.30
N ASN A 13 -0.84 -22.20 -12.47
CA ASN A 13 -0.31 -23.31 -11.69
C ASN A 13 0.24 -22.78 -10.35
N PRO A 14 -0.11 -23.36 -9.19
CA PRO A 14 0.54 -23.05 -7.92
C PRO A 14 2.05 -23.22 -8.02
N GLY A 15 2.76 -22.08 -8.06
CA GLY A 15 4.22 -22.01 -8.17
C GLY A 15 4.72 -20.99 -9.18
N TRP A 16 3.91 -20.60 -10.16
CA TRP A 16 4.36 -19.68 -11.21
C TRP A 16 3.29 -18.66 -11.63
N ASN A 17 3.08 -17.64 -10.79
CA ASN A 17 2.04 -16.60 -10.96
C ASN A 17 2.58 -15.30 -11.58
N GLN A 18 3.15 -15.35 -12.79
CA GLN A 18 3.75 -14.15 -13.42
C GLN A 18 2.72 -13.24 -14.05
N TRP A 19 3.12 -12.00 -14.33
CA TRP A 19 2.34 -11.06 -15.12
C TRP A 19 2.76 -11.10 -16.59
N PRO A 20 1.80 -11.31 -17.52
CA PRO A 20 2.03 -11.06 -18.93
C PRO A 20 2.17 -9.55 -19.18
N GLU A 21 2.80 -9.19 -20.29
CA GLU A 21 2.83 -7.81 -20.78
C GLU A 21 1.41 -7.27 -21.01
N ILE A 22 0.51 -8.12 -21.54
CA ILE A 22 -0.88 -7.77 -21.83
C ILE A 22 -1.85 -8.63 -21.03
N VAL A 23 -2.75 -7.98 -20.29
CA VAL A 23 -3.89 -8.62 -19.62
C VAL A 23 -5.16 -8.36 -20.41
N TRP A 24 -5.77 -9.44 -20.92
CA TRP A 24 -7.06 -9.39 -21.58
C TRP A 24 -8.20 -9.58 -20.58
N THR A 25 -9.32 -8.88 -20.81
CA THR A 25 -10.55 -9.06 -20.03
C THR A 25 -11.15 -10.46 -20.21
N ASP A 26 -11.05 -11.03 -21.41
CA ASP A 26 -11.39 -12.41 -21.71
C ASP A 26 -10.13 -13.19 -22.11
N ALA A 27 -9.78 -14.18 -21.29
CA ALA A 27 -8.60 -15.02 -21.45
C ALA A 27 -8.79 -16.23 -22.38
N SER A 28 -10.02 -16.53 -22.80
CA SER A 28 -10.33 -17.65 -23.70
C SER A 28 -9.97 -17.34 -25.15
N HIS A 29 -9.88 -16.05 -25.49
CA HIS A 29 -9.36 -15.59 -26.76
C HIS A 29 -7.84 -15.76 -26.72
N GLY A 30 -7.30 -16.73 -27.47
CA GLY A 30 -5.87 -17.08 -27.55
C GLY A 30 -5.00 -15.98 -28.19
N ARG A 31 -5.11 -14.76 -27.67
CA ARG A 31 -4.35 -13.59 -28.09
C ARG A 31 -2.96 -13.61 -27.48
N TRP A 32 -2.06 -12.90 -28.15
CA TRP A 32 -0.68 -12.71 -27.71
C TRP A 32 -0.64 -12.08 -26.31
N LEU A 33 0.27 -12.57 -25.47
CA LEU A 33 0.44 -12.17 -24.06
C LEU A 33 1.72 -11.36 -23.80
N GLY A 34 2.68 -11.38 -24.72
CA GLY A 34 4.03 -10.87 -24.49
C GLY A 34 4.98 -11.89 -23.87
N ASP A 35 6.11 -11.40 -23.38
CA ASP A 35 7.06 -12.15 -22.56
C ASP A 35 6.49 -12.46 -21.17
N LEU A 36 6.86 -13.63 -20.65
CA LEU A 36 6.50 -14.07 -19.30
C LEU A 36 7.74 -14.64 -18.59
N PRO A 37 8.15 -14.07 -17.44
CA PRO A 37 7.58 -12.88 -16.81
C PRO A 37 7.93 -11.57 -17.51
N HIS A 38 6.95 -10.70 -17.72
CA HIS A 38 7.20 -9.31 -18.07
C HIS A 38 7.56 -8.52 -16.80
N SER A 39 8.83 -8.60 -16.41
CA SER A 39 9.34 -8.16 -15.11
C SER A 39 9.14 -6.67 -14.84
N TRP A 40 9.08 -5.82 -15.87
CA TRP A 40 8.88 -4.38 -15.72
C TRP A 40 7.45 -4.01 -15.26
N VAL A 41 6.41 -4.66 -15.81
CA VAL A 41 5.02 -4.47 -15.33
C VAL A 41 4.87 -5.03 -13.93
N GLY A 42 5.48 -6.20 -13.64
CA GLY A 42 5.50 -6.76 -12.29
C GLY A 42 6.12 -5.80 -11.27
N ALA A 43 7.29 -5.23 -11.59
CA ALA A 43 7.95 -4.23 -10.76
C ALA A 43 7.10 -2.95 -10.60
N THR A 44 6.48 -2.47 -11.68
CA THR A 44 5.61 -1.29 -11.65
C THR A 44 4.38 -1.52 -10.79
N PHE A 45 3.77 -2.71 -10.87
CA PHE A 45 2.64 -3.08 -10.02
C PHE A 45 3.01 -3.13 -8.54
N LEU A 46 4.13 -3.77 -8.20
CA LEU A 46 4.64 -3.81 -6.82
C LEU A 46 4.99 -2.41 -6.32
N HIS A 47 5.59 -1.57 -7.17
CA HIS A 47 5.87 -0.18 -6.84
C HIS A 47 4.58 0.58 -6.58
N ALA A 48 3.55 0.45 -7.43
CA ALA A 48 2.26 1.11 -7.26
C ALA A 48 1.56 0.69 -5.95
N ILE A 49 1.56 -0.61 -5.62
CA ILE A 49 1.05 -1.10 -4.34
C ILE A 49 1.86 -0.52 -3.18
N ARG A 50 3.18 -0.53 -3.27
CA ARG A 50 4.05 0.06 -2.24
C ARG A 50 3.71 1.54 -2.06
N THR A 51 3.66 2.34 -3.12
CA THR A 51 3.40 3.79 -3.04
C THR A 51 2.00 4.11 -2.54
N ALA A 52 1.01 3.22 -2.78
CA ALA A 52 -0.32 3.37 -2.20
C ALA A 52 -0.30 3.21 -0.67
N LEU A 53 0.55 2.30 -0.16
CA LEU A 53 0.74 2.07 1.27
C LEU A 53 1.69 3.11 1.91
N VAL A 54 2.78 3.43 1.23
CA VAL A 54 3.86 4.27 1.75
C VAL A 54 4.78 4.80 0.65
N TYR A 55 5.12 6.08 0.73
CA TYR A 55 6.18 6.66 -0.10
C TYR A 55 6.95 7.76 0.64
N GLU A 56 8.19 7.96 0.23
CA GLU A 56 9.07 9.00 0.71
C GLU A 56 8.86 10.27 -0.12
N ARG A 57 8.47 11.37 0.55
CA ARG A 57 8.26 12.65 -0.09
C ARG A 57 9.54 13.48 -0.05
N ALA A 58 10.17 13.66 -1.20
CA ALA A 58 11.47 14.31 -1.30
C ALA A 58 11.45 15.80 -0.91
N SER A 59 10.33 16.51 -1.13
CA SER A 59 10.25 17.96 -0.92
C SER A 59 10.46 18.41 0.53
N ASP A 60 10.09 17.57 1.49
CA ASP A 60 10.18 17.85 2.92
C ASP A 60 10.76 16.68 3.73
N GLN A 61 11.23 15.63 3.05
CA GLN A 61 11.77 14.42 3.66
C GLN A 61 10.77 13.72 4.60
N ALA A 62 9.48 13.83 4.32
CA ALA A 62 8.43 13.12 5.06
C ALA A 62 8.27 11.67 4.59
N LEU A 63 7.77 10.81 5.48
CA LEU A 63 7.29 9.47 5.13
C LEU A 63 5.76 9.50 5.11
N VAL A 64 5.15 9.39 3.94
CA VAL A 64 3.69 9.46 3.78
C VAL A 64 3.10 8.06 3.81
N LEU A 65 2.10 7.83 4.65
CA LEU A 65 1.43 6.56 4.85
C LEU A 65 -0.02 6.61 4.33
N ALA A 66 -0.46 5.51 3.75
CA ALA A 66 -1.85 5.21 3.37
C ALA A 66 -2.53 6.15 2.35
N ALA A 67 -1.80 7.06 1.71
CA ALA A 67 -2.33 8.03 0.75
C ALA A 67 -3.04 7.42 -0.48
N GLY A 68 -2.75 6.17 -0.82
CA GLY A 68 -3.43 5.45 -1.91
C GLY A 68 -4.24 4.25 -1.43
N VAL A 69 -4.48 4.11 -0.12
CA VAL A 69 -5.27 3.00 0.44
C VAL A 69 -6.74 3.20 0.06
N PRO A 70 -7.40 2.22 -0.60
CA PRO A 70 -8.83 2.30 -0.88
C PRO A 70 -9.66 2.24 0.41
N ALA A 71 -10.69 3.09 0.54
CA ALA A 71 -11.62 3.07 1.69
C ALA A 71 -12.23 1.68 1.93
N ALA A 72 -12.52 0.96 0.83
CA ALA A 72 -13.05 -0.40 0.87
C ALA A 72 -12.15 -1.40 1.61
N TRP A 73 -10.83 -1.18 1.70
CA TRP A 73 -9.94 -2.06 2.46
C TRP A 73 -10.17 -1.92 3.97
N LEU A 74 -10.38 -0.68 4.45
CA LEU A 74 -10.63 -0.38 5.86
C LEU A 74 -12.08 -0.68 6.27
N ALA A 75 -13.02 -0.65 5.31
CA ALA A 75 -14.43 -0.95 5.55
C ALA A 75 -14.72 -2.43 5.87
N THR A 76 -13.76 -3.33 5.67
CA THR A 76 -13.93 -4.77 5.96
C THR A 76 -14.02 -5.08 7.46
N GLY A 77 -13.58 -4.15 8.32
CA GLY A 77 -13.44 -4.34 9.77
C GLY A 77 -12.11 -5.01 10.17
N GLU A 78 -11.40 -5.64 9.23
CA GLU A 78 -10.07 -6.17 9.44
C GLU A 78 -9.02 -5.04 9.45
N PRO A 79 -8.03 -5.05 10.35
CA PRO A 79 -6.98 -4.05 10.37
C PRO A 79 -6.05 -4.19 9.15
N LEU A 80 -5.77 -3.07 8.48
CA LEU A 80 -4.68 -3.00 7.52
C LEU A 80 -3.36 -3.03 8.28
N ARG A 81 -2.52 -4.04 8.03
CA ARG A 81 -1.21 -4.20 8.66
C ARG A 81 -0.10 -4.14 7.62
N VAL A 82 0.91 -3.31 7.87
CA VAL A 82 2.18 -3.29 7.15
C VAL A 82 3.27 -3.66 8.14
N ALA A 83 4.08 -4.64 7.77
CA ALA A 83 5.15 -5.15 8.62
C ALA A 83 6.49 -5.11 7.88
N ARG A 84 7.52 -4.61 8.56
CA ARG A 84 8.93 -4.63 8.13
C ARG A 84 9.17 -4.07 6.72
N LEU A 85 8.33 -3.14 6.27
CA LEU A 85 8.44 -2.59 4.92
C LEU A 85 9.64 -1.64 4.81
N SER A 86 10.52 -1.87 3.85
CA SER A 86 11.76 -1.10 3.74
C SER A 86 11.53 0.34 3.27
N THR A 87 12.02 1.30 4.05
CA THR A 87 12.01 2.75 3.75
C THR A 87 13.40 3.35 3.89
N TRP A 88 13.60 4.59 3.45
CA TRP A 88 14.85 5.35 3.69
C TRP A 88 15.20 5.47 5.18
N TRP A 89 14.18 5.42 6.05
CA TRP A 89 14.27 5.63 7.49
C TRP A 89 14.31 4.32 8.29
N GLY A 90 14.36 3.18 7.60
CA GLY A 90 14.36 1.85 8.19
C GLY A 90 13.10 1.03 7.89
N PRO A 91 12.99 -0.17 8.48
CA PRO A 91 11.79 -0.99 8.37
C PRO A 91 10.62 -0.27 9.03
N LEU A 92 9.49 -0.18 8.33
CA LEU A 92 8.26 0.40 8.84
C LEU A 92 7.30 -0.71 9.27
N ASP A 93 6.74 -0.56 10.46
CA ASP A 93 5.60 -1.32 10.95
C ASP A 93 4.46 -0.32 11.21
N TYR A 94 3.28 -0.53 10.63
CA TYR A 94 2.09 0.23 11.00
C TYR A 94 0.79 -0.55 10.84
N GLU A 95 -0.21 -0.15 11.62
CA GLU A 95 -1.55 -0.74 11.61
C GLU A 95 -2.61 0.36 11.60
N LEU A 96 -3.62 0.20 10.74
CA LEU A 96 -4.83 1.01 10.72
C LEU A 96 -6.03 0.12 11.00
N ARG A 97 -6.78 0.43 12.05
CA ARG A 97 -8.01 -0.30 12.41
C ARG A 97 -9.18 0.66 12.49
N ARG A 98 -10.28 0.35 11.80
CA ARG A 98 -11.49 1.16 11.86
C ARG A 98 -12.13 1.11 13.24
N THR A 99 -12.54 2.26 13.76
CA THR A 99 -13.29 2.41 15.00
C THR A 99 -14.67 2.99 14.69
N ALA A 100 -15.50 3.21 15.72
CA ALA A 100 -16.83 3.80 15.54
C ALA A 100 -16.79 5.25 15.02
N SER A 101 -15.73 6.00 15.35
CA SER A 101 -15.59 7.44 15.07
C SER A 101 -14.44 7.78 14.12
N GLY A 102 -13.63 6.80 13.71
CA GLY A 102 -12.52 7.02 12.80
C GLY A 102 -11.56 5.83 12.70
N LEU A 103 -10.28 6.07 12.97
CA LEU A 103 -9.22 5.06 12.89
C LEU A 103 -8.38 5.04 14.16
N HIS A 104 -8.06 3.84 14.63
CA HIS A 104 -6.99 3.59 15.58
C HIS A 104 -5.71 3.27 14.81
N VAL A 105 -4.62 3.95 15.16
CA VAL A 105 -3.39 3.98 14.38
C VAL A 105 -2.20 3.61 15.25
N ARG A 106 -1.39 2.67 14.78
CA ARG A 106 -0.11 2.30 15.41
C ARG A 106 1.00 2.46 14.39
N ILE A 107 2.10 3.12 14.77
CA ILE A 107 3.28 3.34 13.90
C ILE A 107 4.55 3.05 14.69
N GLY A 108 5.48 2.29 14.11
CA GLY A 108 6.75 1.94 14.72
C GLY A 108 7.75 1.32 13.75
N GLY A 109 8.78 0.67 14.32
CA GLY A 109 9.82 -0.08 13.58
C GLY A 109 10.92 0.77 12.96
N LEU A 110 10.65 2.04 12.65
CA LEU A 110 11.61 2.95 12.02
C LEU A 110 12.88 3.09 12.86
N ARG A 111 14.03 3.15 12.19
CA ARG A 111 15.34 3.32 12.85
C ARG A 111 15.65 4.77 13.16
N SER A 112 15.20 5.67 12.31
CA SER A 112 15.34 7.11 12.51
C SER A 112 14.02 7.80 12.14
N PRO A 113 13.64 8.88 12.85
CA PRO A 113 12.46 9.65 12.47
C PRO A 113 12.75 10.44 11.18
N PRO A 114 11.82 10.47 10.20
CA PRO A 114 11.93 11.35 9.05
C PRO A 114 11.93 12.83 9.49
N PRO A 115 12.78 13.71 8.94
CA PRO A 115 12.80 15.14 9.30
C PRO A 115 11.46 15.84 9.06
N GLY A 116 10.78 15.50 7.95
CA GLY A 116 9.43 15.97 7.63
C GLY A 116 8.32 15.36 8.49
N GLY A 117 8.66 14.40 9.35
CA GLY A 117 7.70 13.59 10.12
C GLY A 117 7.09 12.45 9.30
N VAL A 118 6.22 11.68 9.96
CA VAL A 118 5.39 10.66 9.33
C VAL A 118 4.01 11.27 9.06
N VAL A 119 3.62 11.37 7.79
CA VAL A 119 2.31 11.91 7.41
C VAL A 119 1.35 10.77 7.18
N LEU A 120 0.39 10.62 8.07
CA LEU A 120 -0.71 9.68 7.95
C LEU A 120 -1.80 10.32 7.06
N ALA A 121 -2.13 9.72 5.92
CA ALA A 121 -3.16 10.23 5.00
C ALA A 121 -4.09 9.11 4.46
N PRO A 122 -4.80 8.36 5.32
CA PRO A 122 -5.76 7.35 4.89
C PRO A 122 -7.03 8.00 4.29
N PRO A 123 -7.88 7.22 3.61
CA PRO A 123 -9.16 7.73 3.14
C PRO A 123 -10.05 8.18 4.30
N ASP A 124 -10.89 9.18 4.05
CA ASP A 124 -11.91 9.70 4.96
C ASP A 124 -11.36 10.29 6.28
N VAL A 125 -10.07 10.65 6.33
CA VAL A 125 -9.42 11.29 7.49
C VAL A 125 -8.48 12.37 6.97
N ASP A 126 -8.53 13.56 7.57
CA ASP A 126 -7.59 14.62 7.24
C ASP A 126 -6.14 14.22 7.56
N PRO A 127 -5.16 14.58 6.70
CA PRO A 127 -3.78 14.19 6.94
C PRO A 127 -3.21 14.68 8.28
N VAL A 128 -2.64 13.76 9.06
CA VAL A 128 -2.01 14.06 10.36
C VAL A 128 -0.51 13.84 10.28
N THR A 129 0.28 14.78 10.81
CA THR A 129 1.74 14.63 10.90
C THR A 129 2.14 14.16 12.29
N VAL A 130 2.77 12.99 12.36
CA VAL A 130 3.30 12.36 13.57
C VAL A 130 4.80 12.60 13.64
N ARG A 131 5.28 13.19 14.73
CA ARG A 131 6.71 13.50 14.94
C ARG A 131 7.36 12.65 16.03
N GLU A 132 6.56 12.08 16.93
CA GLU A 132 7.04 11.21 18.00
C GLU A 132 6.73 9.75 17.64
N LEU A 133 7.74 8.89 17.72
CA LEU A 133 7.64 7.47 17.37
C LEU A 133 8.28 6.61 18.47
N PRO A 134 7.73 5.42 18.78
CA PRO A 134 6.50 4.85 18.21
C PRO A 134 5.25 5.64 18.63
N ALA A 135 4.19 5.52 17.84
CA ALA A 135 2.92 6.22 18.06
C ALA A 135 1.76 5.22 18.14
N ASP A 136 0.81 5.49 19.04
CA ASP A 136 -0.44 4.74 19.20
C ASP A 136 -1.55 5.75 19.57
N PHE A 137 -2.49 6.01 18.68
CA PHE A 137 -3.49 7.07 18.83
C PHE A 137 -4.76 6.84 18.00
N GLU A 138 -5.82 7.59 18.30
CA GLU A 138 -7.03 7.66 17.48
C GLU A 138 -7.09 8.95 16.65
N VAL A 139 -7.63 8.83 15.44
CA VAL A 139 -7.94 9.94 14.54
C VAL A 139 -9.40 9.85 14.13
N GLN A 140 -10.09 10.98 14.15
CA GLN A 140 -11.49 11.07 13.75
C GLN A 140 -11.62 11.00 12.23
N ALA A 141 -12.67 10.35 11.74
CA ALA A 141 -13.05 10.46 10.34
C ALA A 141 -13.64 11.84 10.04
N ASN A 142 -13.46 12.28 8.80
CA ASN A 142 -14.13 13.46 8.27
C ASN A 142 -15.65 13.17 8.20
N GLU A 143 -16.47 14.16 8.57
CA GLU A 143 -17.94 14.08 8.49
C GLU A 143 -18.45 13.90 7.05
#